data_AF-A0A061DN72-F1
#
_entry.id   AF-A0A061DN72-F1
#
_cell.length_a   1.000
_cell.length_b   1.000
_cell.length_c   1.000
_cell.angle_alpha   90.00
_cell.angle_beta   90.00
_cell.angle_gamma   90.00
#
_symmetry.space_group_name_H-M   'P 1'
#
loop_
_entity.id
_entity.type
_entity.pdbx_description
1 polymer ?
#
loop_
_entity_poly.entity_id
_entity_poly.type
_entity_poly.pdbx_seq_one_letter_code
_entity_poly.pdbx_strand_id
1 'polypeptide(L)'
;MDQDMERYRASNYLVLTPEEVRGWDVFRLLWSKKMQKKAYIYVPPSIEERVLENGLAITSLIAQRALHHIAEPLKWLGRMIEMSLNLVSFNRNIFMLLLNVLRCKVNVPDRTSGAFVSFIGHLDSRVKLDENINPGDARYNSALAAMASKLAYENKGFIKKTVEQQWKVN
;
A
#
# COMPACT_ATOMS: atom_id res chain seq x y z
N MET A 1 2.43 -35.55 15.73
CA MET A 1 2.86 -34.27 15.16
C MET A 1 1.63 -33.39 14.93
N ASP A 2 0.83 -33.16 15.99
CA ASP A 2 -0.46 -32.44 15.93
C ASP A 2 -0.88 -31.92 17.32
N GLN A 3 0.08 -31.52 18.16
CA GLN A 3 -0.20 -30.93 19.49
C GLN A 3 0.37 -29.52 19.67
N ASP A 4 1.21 -29.03 18.75
CA ASP A 4 1.84 -27.70 18.85
C ASP A 4 1.09 -26.60 18.07
N MET A 5 0.05 -26.94 17.30
CA MET A 5 -0.75 -25.99 16.51
C MET A 5 -1.87 -25.30 17.31
N GLU A 6 -2.23 -25.79 18.51
CA GLU A 6 -3.24 -25.14 19.38
C GLU A 6 -2.68 -23.99 20.23
N ARG A 7 -1.34 -23.88 20.37
CA ARG A 7 -0.69 -22.92 21.30
C ARG A 7 -0.69 -21.46 20.85
N TYR A 8 -1.14 -21.15 19.64
CA TYR A 8 -1.25 -19.78 19.12
C TYR A 8 -2.69 -19.34 18.89
N ARG A 9 -3.67 -19.95 19.56
CA ARG A 9 -5.03 -19.39 19.61
C ARG A 9 -5.02 -18.20 20.54
N ALA A 10 -4.82 -16.99 19.98
CA ALA A 10 -5.08 -15.76 20.71
C ALA A 10 -6.48 -15.86 21.31
N SER A 11 -6.60 -15.96 22.63
CA SER A 11 -7.89 -16.15 23.31
C SER A 11 -8.63 -14.81 23.49
N ASN A 12 -7.90 -13.71 23.28
CA ASN A 12 -8.34 -12.33 23.51
C ASN A 12 -8.16 -11.52 22.22
N TYR A 13 -9.00 -11.75 21.22
CA TYR A 13 -9.02 -10.96 19.99
C TYR A 13 -10.40 -10.36 19.77
N LEU A 14 -10.42 -9.11 19.30
CA LEU A 14 -11.61 -8.37 18.92
C LEU A 14 -11.79 -8.50 17.40
N VAL A 15 -12.91 -9.04 16.94
CA VAL A 15 -13.24 -9.04 15.50
C VAL A 15 -14.25 -7.95 15.25
N LEU A 16 -13.91 -7.05 14.33
CA LEU A 16 -14.78 -6.00 13.81
C LEU A 16 -15.08 -6.33 12.35
N THR A 17 -16.35 -6.34 11.97
CA THR A 17 -16.79 -6.60 10.58
C THR A 17 -17.31 -5.30 9.95
N PRO A 18 -16.42 -4.38 9.53
CA PRO A 18 -16.81 -3.05 9.03
C PRO A 18 -17.52 -3.07 7.66
N GLU A 19 -17.45 -4.18 6.93
CA GLU A 19 -18.07 -4.35 5.59
C GLU A 19 -19.60 -4.48 5.66
N GLU A 20 -20.13 -5.02 6.76
CA GLU A 20 -21.58 -5.18 6.97
C GLU A 20 -22.24 -3.93 7.60
N VAL A 21 -21.43 -2.92 7.96
CA VAL A 21 -21.88 -1.71 8.65
C VAL A 21 -22.15 -0.61 7.62
N ARG A 22 -23.40 -0.15 7.49
CA ARG A 22 -23.69 1.04 6.66
C ARG A 22 -23.13 2.28 7.36
N GLY A 23 -22.76 3.31 6.59
CA GLY A 23 -22.21 4.55 7.17
C GLY A 23 -23.13 5.20 8.23
N TRP A 24 -24.45 5.06 8.09
CA TRP A 24 -25.43 5.49 9.09
C TRP A 24 -25.34 4.62 10.37
N ASP A 25 -25.12 3.32 10.27
CA ASP A 25 -25.08 2.44 11.45
C ASP A 25 -23.92 2.81 12.40
N VAL A 26 -22.80 3.31 11.86
CA VAL A 26 -21.68 3.88 12.65
C VAL A 26 -22.11 5.11 13.44
N PHE A 27 -22.85 6.03 12.82
CA PHE A 27 -23.36 7.23 13.51
C PHE A 27 -24.39 6.86 14.59
N ARG A 28 -25.24 5.85 14.35
CA ARG A 28 -26.19 5.35 15.36
C ARG A 28 -25.48 4.64 16.52
N LEU A 29 -24.37 3.96 16.26
CA LEU A 29 -23.53 3.31 17.28
C LEU A 29 -22.94 4.31 18.28
N LEU A 30 -22.62 5.54 17.83
CA LEU A 30 -22.18 6.63 18.72
C LEU A 30 -23.27 7.07 19.71
N TRP A 31 -24.56 6.94 19.35
CA TRP A 31 -25.69 7.37 20.17
C TRP A 31 -26.45 6.23 20.88
N SER A 32 -26.17 4.95 20.56
CA SER A 32 -26.92 3.81 21.12
C SER A 32 -26.00 2.66 21.55
N LYS A 33 -25.84 2.51 22.88
CA LYS A 33 -25.09 1.39 23.50
C LYS A 33 -25.74 0.02 23.26
N LYS A 34 -27.05 -0.04 22.98
CA LYS A 34 -27.80 -1.30 22.79
C LYS A 34 -27.39 -2.07 21.53
N MET A 35 -26.78 -1.41 20.53
CA MET A 35 -26.37 -2.04 19.28
C MET A 35 -25.02 -2.78 19.37
N GLN A 36 -24.22 -2.51 20.42
CA GLN A 36 -22.91 -3.16 20.63
C GLN A 36 -23.00 -4.69 20.75
N LYS A 37 -24.17 -5.22 21.15
CA LYS A 37 -24.40 -6.66 21.35
C LYS A 37 -24.82 -7.46 20.11
N LYS A 38 -25.22 -6.83 18.99
CA LYS A 38 -26.14 -7.51 18.05
C LYS A 38 -25.70 -7.76 16.61
N ALA A 39 -24.51 -7.35 16.14
CA ALA A 39 -24.08 -7.78 14.78
C ALA A 39 -22.59 -7.55 14.43
N TYR A 40 -21.93 -6.53 14.98
CA TYR A 40 -20.73 -5.97 14.31
C TYR A 40 -19.41 -6.12 15.07
N ILE A 41 -19.47 -6.61 16.31
CA ILE A 41 -18.33 -6.65 17.23
C ILE A 41 -18.38 -7.99 17.97
N TYR A 42 -17.41 -8.86 17.72
CA TYR A 42 -17.17 -10.02 18.58
C TYR A 42 -16.14 -9.62 19.65
N VAL A 43 -16.58 -9.54 20.90
CA VAL A 43 -15.71 -9.31 22.05
C VAL A 43 -15.68 -10.56 22.92
N PRO A 44 -14.50 -11.11 23.25
CA PRO A 44 -14.41 -12.21 24.19
C PRO A 44 -14.83 -11.75 25.60
N PRO A 45 -15.51 -12.61 26.39
CA PRO A 45 -16.03 -12.25 27.71
C PRO A 45 -14.96 -11.74 28.70
N SER A 46 -13.71 -12.17 28.51
CA SER A 46 -12.55 -11.80 29.32
C SER A 46 -12.15 -10.33 29.24
N ILE A 47 -12.51 -9.63 28.16
CA ILE A 47 -12.12 -8.23 27.90
C ILE A 47 -13.32 -7.33 27.57
N GLU A 48 -14.54 -7.89 27.53
CA GLU A 48 -15.76 -7.21 27.11
C GLU A 48 -15.98 -5.91 27.89
N GLU A 49 -15.97 -5.97 29.21
CA GLU A 49 -16.24 -4.81 30.07
C GLU A 49 -15.22 -3.68 29.83
N ARG A 50 -13.92 -3.99 29.83
CA ARG A 50 -12.84 -3.02 29.61
C ARG A 50 -12.85 -2.39 28.22
N VAL A 51 -13.11 -3.17 27.17
CA VAL A 51 -13.09 -2.69 25.78
C VAL A 51 -14.33 -1.84 25.48
N LEU A 52 -15.47 -2.21 26.07
CA LEU A 52 -16.74 -1.49 25.92
C LEU A 52 -16.73 -0.18 26.72
N GLU A 53 -16.19 -0.19 27.94
CA GLU A 53 -16.06 0.99 28.79
C GLU A 53 -15.10 2.03 28.21
N ASN A 54 -13.97 1.60 27.65
CA ASN A 54 -12.96 2.50 27.09
C ASN A 54 -13.29 3.01 25.68
N GLY A 55 -14.37 2.53 25.06
CA GLY A 55 -14.81 2.93 23.72
C GLY A 55 -13.86 2.55 22.57
N LEU A 56 -12.75 1.87 22.84
CA LEU A 56 -11.69 1.54 21.88
C LEU A 56 -12.19 0.77 20.65
N ALA A 57 -13.16 -0.14 20.84
CA ALA A 57 -13.77 -0.88 19.74
C ALA A 57 -14.52 0.06 18.77
N ILE A 58 -15.23 1.05 19.32
CA ILE A 58 -15.96 2.05 18.53
C ILE A 58 -14.97 2.96 17.80
N THR A 59 -13.94 3.46 18.49
CA THR A 59 -12.91 4.30 17.88
C THR A 59 -12.18 3.58 16.75
N SER A 60 -11.87 2.29 16.94
CA SER A 60 -11.24 1.44 15.92
C SER A 60 -12.15 1.23 14.71
N LEU A 61 -13.43 0.95 14.91
CA LEU A 61 -14.41 0.78 13.83
C LEU A 61 -14.57 2.07 13.01
N ILE A 62 -14.63 3.22 13.69
CA ILE A 62 -14.70 4.54 13.04
C ILE A 62 -13.42 4.80 12.22
N ALA A 63 -12.25 4.53 12.80
CA ALA A 63 -10.97 4.70 12.11
C ALA A 63 -10.88 3.79 10.87
N GLN A 64 -11.24 2.50 10.99
CA GLN A 64 -11.29 1.57 9.86
C GLN A 64 -12.21 2.07 8.75
N ARG A 65 -13.41 2.56 9.12
CA ARG A 65 -14.37 3.09 8.15
C ARG A 65 -13.86 4.36 7.47
N ALA A 66 -13.27 5.28 8.23
CA ALA A 66 -12.67 6.50 7.70
C ALA A 66 -11.52 6.18 6.72
N LEU A 67 -10.61 5.28 7.10
CA LEU A 67 -9.52 4.82 6.24
C LEU A 67 -10.05 4.17 4.96
N HIS A 68 -11.09 3.34 5.06
CA HIS A 68 -11.72 2.73 3.88
C HIS A 68 -12.34 3.78 2.94
N HIS A 69 -13.00 4.81 3.48
CA HIS A 69 -13.53 5.91 2.67
C HIS A 69 -12.45 6.76 2.00
N ILE A 70 -11.30 6.95 2.64
CA ILE A 70 -10.18 7.74 2.10
C ILE A 70 -9.31 6.88 1.15
N ALA A 71 -9.36 5.56 1.23
CA ALA A 71 -8.52 4.67 0.44
C ALA A 71 -8.69 4.86 -1.08
N GLU A 72 -9.93 4.89 -1.58
CA GLU A 72 -10.21 5.10 -3.01
C GLU A 72 -9.80 6.48 -3.53
N PRO A 73 -10.14 7.62 -2.88
CA PRO A 73 -9.66 8.92 -3.34
C PRO A 73 -8.13 9.04 -3.26
N LEU A 74 -7.48 8.45 -2.24
CA LEU A 74 -6.03 8.45 -2.13
C LEU A 74 -5.37 7.62 -3.23
N LYS A 75 -5.94 6.46 -3.59
CA LYS A 75 -5.51 5.63 -4.71
C LYS A 75 -5.64 6.36 -6.05
N TRP A 76 -6.74 7.09 -6.24
CA TRP A 76 -6.91 7.94 -7.42
C TRP A 76 -5.89 9.07 -7.47
N LEU A 77 -5.65 9.76 -6.35
CA LEU A 77 -4.64 10.81 -6.24
C LEU A 77 -3.23 10.27 -6.53
N GLY A 78 -2.86 9.11 -5.98
CA GLY A 78 -1.59 8.45 -6.25
C GLY A 78 -1.41 8.16 -7.74
N ARG A 79 -2.45 7.62 -8.40
CA ARG A 79 -2.44 7.41 -9.86
C ARG A 79 -2.22 8.70 -10.64
N MET A 80 -2.87 9.79 -10.24
CA MET A 80 -2.69 11.09 -10.88
C MET A 80 -1.28 11.64 -10.73
N ILE A 81 -0.71 11.56 -9.52
CA ILE A 81 0.66 12.03 -9.24
C ILE A 81 1.66 11.24 -10.10
N GLU A 82 1.57 9.91 -10.09
CA GLU A 82 2.44 9.05 -10.91
C GLU A 82 2.30 9.35 -12.40
N MET A 83 1.08 9.49 -12.91
CA MET A 83 0.85 9.84 -14.32
C MET A 83 1.48 11.19 -14.66
N SER A 84 1.35 12.19 -13.77
CA SER A 84 1.92 13.52 -13.97
C SER A 84 3.46 13.48 -14.01
N LEU A 85 4.08 12.76 -13.07
CA LEU A 85 5.54 12.61 -13.03
C LEU A 85 6.07 11.88 -14.27
N ASN A 86 5.42 10.81 -14.70
CA ASN A 86 5.80 10.08 -15.91
C ASN A 86 5.56 10.89 -17.18
N LEU A 87 4.47 11.67 -17.24
CA LEU A 87 4.18 12.54 -18.38
C LEU A 87 5.27 13.60 -18.55
N VAL A 88 5.71 14.23 -17.46
CA VAL A 88 6.83 15.18 -17.47
C VAL A 88 8.13 14.47 -17.88
N SER A 89 8.41 13.30 -17.32
CA SER A 89 9.62 12.52 -17.62
C SER A 89 9.70 12.12 -19.10
N PHE A 90 8.61 11.63 -19.69
CA PHE A 90 8.54 11.21 -21.11
C PHE A 90 8.64 12.39 -22.08
N ASN A 91 8.32 13.60 -21.61
CA ASN A 91 8.42 14.83 -22.39
C ASN A 91 9.60 15.70 -21.94
N ARG A 92 10.60 15.08 -21.29
CA ARG A 92 11.88 15.66 -20.85
C ARG A 92 11.79 16.58 -19.63
N ASN A 93 10.96 17.62 -19.67
CA ASN A 93 10.71 18.51 -18.54
C ASN A 93 9.37 19.26 -18.71
N ILE A 94 8.94 20.00 -17.68
CA ILE A 94 7.62 20.63 -17.67
C ILE A 94 7.46 21.72 -18.75
N PHE A 95 8.53 22.45 -19.06
CA PHE A 95 8.53 23.47 -20.11
C PHE A 95 8.37 22.84 -21.49
N MET A 96 9.14 21.78 -21.77
CA MET A 96 9.02 21.01 -23.02
C MET A 96 7.67 20.32 -23.14
N LEU A 97 7.09 19.85 -22.03
CA LEU A 97 5.72 19.32 -22.01
C LEU A 97 4.71 20.39 -22.44
N LEU A 98 4.78 21.60 -21.89
CA LEU A 98 3.90 22.70 -22.30
C LEU A 98 4.04 23.04 -23.79
N LEU A 99 5.27 23.12 -24.30
CA LEU A 99 5.52 23.32 -25.73
C LEU A 99 4.99 22.17 -26.60
N ASN A 100 5.12 20.92 -26.12
CA ASN A 100 4.60 19.75 -26.81
C ASN A 100 3.07 19.70 -26.80
N VAL A 101 2.42 20.19 -25.74
CA VAL A 101 0.95 20.38 -25.70
C VAL A 101 0.53 21.37 -26.77
N LEU A 102 1.18 22.54 -26.87
CA LEU A 102 0.89 23.54 -27.90
C LEU A 102 1.12 23.01 -29.33
N ARG A 103 2.09 22.11 -29.50
CA ARG A 103 2.41 21.46 -30.79
C ARG A 103 1.60 20.18 -31.04
N CYS A 104 0.72 19.78 -30.13
CA CYS A 104 -0.01 18.51 -30.15
C CYS A 104 0.90 17.26 -30.31
N LYS A 105 2.11 17.30 -29.75
CA LYS A 105 3.13 16.24 -29.80
C LYS A 105 3.47 15.70 -28.40
N VAL A 106 2.45 15.39 -27.61
CA VAL A 106 2.64 14.90 -26.24
C VAL A 106 2.81 13.38 -26.25
N ASN A 107 3.91 12.90 -25.67
CA ASN A 107 4.11 11.47 -25.43
C ASN A 107 3.35 11.07 -24.16
N VAL A 108 2.26 10.31 -24.32
CA VAL A 108 1.44 9.84 -23.19
C VAL A 108 2.07 8.59 -22.58
N PRO A 109 2.30 8.55 -21.26
CA PRO A 109 2.91 7.39 -20.62
C PRO A 109 1.93 6.22 -20.50
N ASP A 110 2.40 5.02 -20.85
CA ASP A 110 1.70 3.75 -20.66
C ASP A 110 2.12 3.11 -19.33
N ARG A 111 1.17 2.92 -18.41
CA ARG A 111 1.42 2.34 -17.07
C ARG A 111 1.93 0.90 -17.09
N THR A 112 1.74 0.17 -18.17
CA THR A 112 2.22 -1.22 -18.32
C THR A 112 3.62 -1.31 -18.92
N SER A 113 4.14 -0.18 -19.43
CA SER A 113 5.45 -0.11 -20.04
C SER A 113 6.56 -0.19 -19.00
N GLY A 114 7.67 -0.84 -19.36
CA GLY A 114 8.88 -0.85 -18.56
C GLY A 114 9.62 0.50 -18.50
N ALA A 115 9.09 1.55 -19.16
CA ALA A 115 9.54 2.92 -18.99
C ALA A 115 8.73 3.71 -17.95
N PHE A 116 7.54 3.23 -17.56
CA PHE A 116 6.75 3.85 -16.51
C PHE A 116 7.33 3.50 -15.14
N VAL A 117 7.40 4.50 -14.25
CA VAL A 117 8.01 4.36 -12.93
C VAL A 117 7.03 4.82 -11.86
N SER A 118 6.98 4.12 -10.73
CA SER A 118 6.18 4.51 -9.56
C SER A 118 6.67 5.82 -8.95
N PHE A 119 5.90 6.39 -8.02
CA PHE A 119 6.36 7.54 -7.24
C PHE A 119 7.70 7.29 -6.53
N ILE A 120 7.92 6.07 -6.01
CA ILE A 120 9.15 5.69 -5.32
C ILE A 120 10.34 5.67 -6.28
N GLY A 121 10.16 5.16 -7.50
CA GLY A 121 11.24 5.17 -8.49
C GLY A 121 11.55 6.55 -9.06
N HIS A 122 10.64 7.53 -8.96
CA HIS A 122 10.96 8.95 -9.20
C HIS A 122 11.79 9.58 -8.07
N LEU A 123 11.62 9.13 -6.82
CA LEU A 123 12.44 9.59 -5.69
C LEU A 123 13.85 9.01 -5.71
N ASP A 124 13.98 7.75 -6.12
CA ASP A 124 15.26 7.09 -6.29
C ASP A 124 15.27 6.33 -7.61
N SER A 125 16.06 6.81 -8.58
CA SER A 125 16.17 6.22 -9.91
C SER A 125 17.21 5.11 -10.01
N ARG A 126 17.95 4.83 -8.94
CA ARG A 126 19.01 3.80 -8.96
C ARG A 126 18.38 2.42 -9.10
N VAL A 127 18.87 1.69 -10.09
CA VAL A 127 18.46 0.32 -10.38
C VAL A 127 19.65 -0.64 -10.38
N LYS A 128 20.88 -0.19 -10.25
CA LYS A 128 22.05 -1.06 -10.20
C LYS A 128 22.48 -1.28 -8.75
N LEU A 129 22.87 -2.51 -8.43
CA LEU A 129 23.58 -2.79 -7.20
C LEU A 129 24.97 -2.15 -7.27
N ASP A 130 25.52 -1.74 -6.13
CA ASP A 130 26.88 -1.22 -6.06
C ASP A 130 27.86 -2.31 -6.54
N GLU A 131 28.71 -1.97 -7.50
CA GLU A 131 29.66 -2.89 -8.13
C GLU A 131 30.70 -3.43 -7.13
N ASN A 132 30.89 -2.75 -6.00
CA ASN A 132 31.76 -3.20 -4.92
C ASN A 132 31.12 -4.27 -4.02
N ILE A 133 29.80 -4.47 -4.10
CA ILE A 133 29.06 -5.44 -3.29
C ILE A 133 28.78 -6.68 -4.14
N ASN A 134 29.71 -7.63 -4.09
CA ASN A 134 29.66 -8.86 -4.88
C ASN A 134 28.92 -9.98 -4.14
N PRO A 135 28.35 -10.97 -4.88
CA PRO A 135 27.81 -12.19 -4.27
C PRO A 135 28.87 -12.85 -3.37
N GLY A 136 28.49 -13.11 -2.11
CA GLY A 136 29.40 -13.63 -1.07
C GLY A 136 29.89 -12.57 -0.07
N ASP A 137 29.74 -11.27 -0.36
CA ASP A 137 29.89 -10.21 0.65
C ASP A 137 28.73 -10.33 1.67
N ALA A 138 29.03 -10.16 2.95
CA ALA A 138 28.03 -10.14 4.02
C ALA A 138 26.91 -9.09 3.78
N ARG A 139 27.24 -8.00 3.06
CA ARG A 139 26.31 -6.91 2.73
C ARG A 139 25.43 -7.20 1.52
N TYR A 140 25.78 -8.19 0.69
CA TYR A 140 25.11 -8.46 -0.59
C TYR A 140 23.61 -8.69 -0.42
N ASN A 141 23.24 -9.62 0.47
CA ASN A 141 21.83 -9.97 0.69
C ASN A 141 21.02 -8.78 1.21
N SER A 142 21.59 -7.96 2.10
CA SER A 142 20.92 -6.76 2.61
C SER A 142 20.73 -5.68 1.53
N ALA A 143 21.75 -5.45 0.69
CA ALA A 143 21.67 -4.49 -0.40
C ALA A 143 20.67 -4.94 -1.47
N LEU A 144 20.71 -6.22 -1.83
CA LEU A 144 19.77 -6.81 -2.79
C LEU A 144 18.34 -6.77 -2.25
N ALA A 145 18.12 -7.10 -0.97
CA ALA A 145 16.81 -7.03 -0.35
C ALA A 145 16.25 -5.60 -0.33
N ALA A 146 17.08 -4.60 -0.01
CA ALA A 146 16.66 -3.18 -0.04
C ALA A 146 16.30 -2.71 -1.46
N MET A 147 17.08 -3.11 -2.46
CA MET A 147 16.79 -2.81 -3.86
C MET A 147 15.52 -3.54 -4.33
N ALA A 148 15.32 -4.79 -3.93
CA ALA A 148 14.14 -5.58 -4.25
C ALA A 148 12.88 -5.02 -3.58
N SER A 149 12.95 -4.58 -2.33
CA SER A 149 11.80 -3.98 -1.62
C SER A 149 11.32 -2.69 -2.28
N LYS A 150 12.26 -1.89 -2.82
CA LYS A 150 11.93 -0.72 -3.62
C LYS A 150 11.34 -1.13 -4.98
N LEU A 151 11.98 -2.08 -5.65
CA LEU A 151 11.55 -2.56 -6.97
C LEU A 151 10.14 -3.18 -6.94
N ALA A 152 9.70 -3.71 -5.78
CA ALA A 152 8.36 -4.27 -5.59
C ALA A 152 7.21 -3.25 -5.80
N TYR A 153 7.49 -1.94 -5.76
CA TYR A 153 6.51 -0.89 -6.06
C TYR A 153 6.34 -0.63 -7.56
N GLU A 154 7.22 -1.18 -8.40
CA GLU A 154 7.25 -0.92 -9.84
C GLU A 154 6.32 -1.85 -10.63
N ASN A 155 6.00 -1.46 -11.86
CA ASN A 155 5.16 -2.28 -12.73
C ASN A 155 5.94 -3.52 -13.24
N LYS A 156 5.19 -4.57 -13.64
CA LYS A 156 5.76 -5.84 -14.13
C LYS A 156 6.79 -5.66 -15.24
N GLY A 157 6.56 -4.76 -16.18
CA GLY A 157 7.48 -4.48 -17.29
C GLY A 157 8.82 -3.90 -16.79
N PHE A 158 8.76 -2.97 -15.83
CA PHE A 158 9.95 -2.38 -15.23
C PHE A 158 10.72 -3.40 -14.37
N ILE A 159 10.01 -4.19 -13.58
CA ILE A 159 10.61 -5.26 -12.75
C ILE A 159 11.34 -6.26 -13.64
N LYS A 160 10.68 -6.79 -14.67
CA LYS A 160 11.25 -7.76 -15.60
C LYS A 160 12.53 -7.20 -16.26
N LYS A 161 12.45 -5.98 -16.78
CA LYS A 161 13.59 -5.28 -17.38
C LYS A 161 14.76 -5.16 -16.40
N THR A 162 14.49 -4.79 -15.15
CA THR A 162 15.54 -4.58 -14.13
C THR A 162 16.20 -5.89 -13.73
N VAL A 163 15.42 -6.91 -13.39
CA VAL A 163 15.95 -8.21 -12.92
C VAL A 163 16.74 -8.91 -14.03
N GLU A 164 16.15 -9.06 -15.22
CA GLU A 164 16.75 -9.82 -16.32
C GLU A 164 17.91 -9.07 -16.98
N GLN A 165 17.78 -7.76 -17.21
CA GLN A 165 18.77 -7.01 -18.01
C GLN A 165 19.81 -6.27 -17.17
N GLN A 166 19.43 -5.77 -15.98
CA GLN A 166 20.35 -4.99 -15.14
C GLN A 166 21.04 -5.86 -14.10
N TRP A 167 20.29 -6.65 -13.33
CA TRP A 167 20.87 -7.49 -12.28
C TRP A 167 21.40 -8.82 -12.82
N LYS A 168 20.86 -9.29 -13.96
CA LYS A 168 21.23 -10.57 -14.58
C LYS A 168 21.12 -11.74 -13.60
N VAL A 169 20.11 -11.67 -12.73
CA VAL A 169 19.77 -12.77 -11.81
C VAL A 169 19.01 -13.78 -12.66
N ASN A 170 19.75 -14.71 -13.23
CA ASN A 170 19.26 -15.80 -14.07
C ASN A 170 19.18 -17.09 -13.25
#